data_AF-A0AAD5HZM8-F1
#
_entry.id   AF-A0AAD5HZM8-F1
#
_cell.length_a   1.000
_cell.length_b   1.000
_cell.length_c   1.000
_cell.angle_alpha   90.00
_cell.angle_beta   90.00
_cell.angle_gamma   90.00
#
_symmetry.space_group_name_H-M   'P 1'
#
loop_
_entity.id
_entity.type
_entity.pdbx_description
1 polymer ?
#
loop_
_entity_poly.entity_id
_entity_poly.type
_entity_poly.pdbx_seq_one_letter_code
_entity_poly.pdbx_strand_id
1 'polypeptide(L)'
;MKFQTLCATLAAANVVAADTLLARMADSWIRNNHETQRAYWYGRGVVYEGYEAAIELTKNETLSEWYRSQIDDLVIAPNGTIVNYDMTRYSLDNYRIALNLLYWYQKTGEEKYKTGADFIRDRLNQHPRTPTGGFWHRSPTYPDQMWLDGIFMADSFYAVWTSLFDAKNTTAWNDIVLQWDKIQEVTIENVTGLPVHGFDESKTAVWADPVTGASPIVWSRAVGWYIWSLIEVLDVFPKSHPGYKRLRTYYKKLATALVKAQDPESHGWWLVMNKQYAGVEGNYLESSASAMFTYGLLAGLRRGYLDERTFAKPAARAYNHLVNDFVTEHANGTITWEGTVEVGSLNSDASFKYYTEVPIVPDDTRGVGPFMMALYEWERRTTKA
;
A
#
# COMPACT_ATOMS: atom_id res chain seq x y z
N MET A 1 40.48 0.48 -42.48
CA MET A 1 40.32 1.02 -41.10
C MET A 1 38.91 0.70 -40.63
N LYS A 2 38.74 -0.36 -39.83
CA LYS A 2 37.47 -0.73 -39.20
C LYS A 2 37.66 -0.54 -37.68
N PHE A 3 36.80 0.27 -37.08
CA PHE A 3 36.73 0.49 -35.64
C PHE A 3 36.40 -0.85 -34.94
N GLN A 4 37.26 -1.28 -34.02
CA GLN A 4 36.95 -2.34 -33.07
C GLN A 4 36.35 -1.70 -31.82
N THR A 5 35.10 -2.06 -31.56
CA THR A 5 34.33 -1.70 -30.37
C THR A 5 34.98 -2.29 -29.13
N LEU A 6 35.32 -1.43 -28.19
CA LEU A 6 35.84 -1.80 -26.87
C LEU A 6 34.70 -2.45 -26.06
N CYS A 7 34.74 -3.77 -25.86
CA CYS A 7 33.92 -4.42 -24.85
C CYS A 7 34.48 -4.04 -23.48
N ALA A 8 33.75 -3.19 -22.74
CA ALA A 8 34.01 -2.99 -21.32
C ALA A 8 33.53 -4.23 -20.56
N THR A 9 34.49 -4.97 -20.02
CA THR A 9 34.27 -6.08 -19.11
C THR A 9 33.71 -5.56 -17.78
N LEU A 10 32.55 -6.10 -17.40
CA LEU A 10 31.95 -5.94 -16.08
C LEU A 10 32.97 -6.33 -15.00
N ALA A 11 33.43 -5.35 -14.22
CA ALA A 11 34.16 -5.60 -12.99
C ALA A 11 33.14 -5.92 -11.89
N ALA A 12 33.24 -7.15 -11.37
CA ALA A 12 32.44 -7.63 -10.25
C ALA A 12 32.66 -6.75 -9.01
N ALA A 13 31.60 -6.10 -8.55
CA ALA A 13 31.55 -5.40 -7.27
C ALA A 13 30.89 -6.32 -6.22
N ASN A 14 31.69 -6.69 -5.22
CA ASN A 14 31.33 -7.17 -3.87
C ASN A 14 29.94 -7.82 -3.67
N VAL A 15 29.92 -9.15 -3.76
CA VAL A 15 28.80 -10.03 -3.39
C VAL A 15 28.74 -10.19 -1.88
N VAL A 16 28.06 -9.28 -1.17
CA VAL A 16 27.47 -9.57 0.16
C VAL A 16 26.17 -8.78 0.31
N ALA A 17 25.19 -9.04 -0.57
CA ALA A 17 23.77 -8.64 -0.43
C ALA A 17 22.82 -9.31 -1.46
N ALA A 18 23.32 -10.11 -2.41
CA ALA A 18 22.58 -10.58 -3.58
C ALA A 18 21.60 -11.75 -3.35
N ASP A 19 21.52 -12.31 -2.13
CA ASP A 19 20.82 -13.59 -1.89
C ASP A 19 19.46 -13.47 -1.18
N THR A 20 18.94 -12.27 -0.95
CA THR A 20 17.60 -12.11 -0.35
C THR A 20 16.50 -12.26 -1.41
N LEU A 21 15.34 -12.79 -1.01
CA LEU A 21 14.19 -12.87 -1.91
C LEU A 21 13.68 -11.46 -2.25
N LEU A 22 13.82 -10.51 -1.32
CA LEU A 22 13.52 -9.09 -1.57
C LEU A 22 14.37 -8.50 -2.70
N ALA A 23 15.70 -8.70 -2.65
CA ALA A 23 16.60 -8.24 -3.70
C ALA A 23 16.29 -8.92 -5.03
N ARG A 24 15.98 -10.22 -5.02
CA ARG A 24 15.58 -10.98 -6.22
C ARG A 24 14.27 -10.47 -6.82
N MET A 25 13.28 -10.10 -6.01
CA MET A 25 12.03 -9.51 -6.50
C MET A 25 12.28 -8.14 -7.13
N ALA A 26 13.09 -7.29 -6.48
CA ALA A 26 13.48 -5.99 -7.02
C ALA A 26 14.21 -6.13 -8.37
N ASP A 27 15.21 -7.00 -8.44
CA ASP A 27 15.94 -7.28 -9.68
C ASP A 27 15.00 -7.85 -10.76
N SER A 28 14.13 -8.79 -10.40
CA SER A 28 13.19 -9.39 -11.34
C SER A 28 12.24 -8.38 -11.97
N TRP A 29 11.74 -7.43 -11.18
CA TRP A 29 10.92 -6.34 -11.69
C TRP A 29 11.65 -5.50 -12.73
N ILE A 30 12.92 -5.17 -12.49
CA ILE A 30 13.76 -4.42 -13.43
C ILE A 30 13.96 -5.22 -14.72
N ARG A 31 14.35 -6.50 -14.60
CA ARG A 31 14.66 -7.35 -15.76
C ARG A 31 13.44 -7.71 -16.61
N ASN A 32 12.25 -7.77 -16.00
CA ASN A 32 10.99 -8.01 -16.71
C ASN A 32 10.48 -6.75 -17.43
N ASN A 33 11.14 -5.58 -17.25
CA ASN A 33 10.85 -4.32 -17.93
C ASN A 33 9.39 -3.84 -17.75
N HIS A 34 8.89 -3.90 -16.53
CA HIS A 34 7.52 -3.50 -16.15
C HIS A 34 7.31 -1.97 -16.13
N GLU A 35 7.83 -1.24 -17.12
CA GLU A 35 7.67 0.21 -17.21
C GLU A 35 6.21 0.61 -17.46
N THR A 36 5.64 1.40 -16.53
CA THR A 36 4.31 1.98 -16.68
C THR A 36 4.40 3.42 -17.17
N GLN A 37 3.60 3.81 -18.15
CA GLN A 37 3.65 5.17 -18.75
C GLN A 37 3.06 6.30 -17.89
N ARG A 38 2.47 6.01 -16.72
CA ARG A 38 1.86 7.03 -15.86
C ARG A 38 2.84 7.52 -14.79
N ALA A 39 3.26 8.78 -14.90
CA ALA A 39 4.22 9.41 -14.00
C ALA A 39 3.89 9.25 -12.49
N TYR A 40 2.68 9.65 -12.06
CA TYR A 40 2.32 9.83 -10.63
C TYR A 40 1.22 8.88 -10.13
N TRP A 41 1.19 7.63 -10.60
CA TRP A 41 0.15 6.67 -10.22
C TRP A 41 0.52 5.85 -8.97
N TYR A 42 -0.46 5.59 -8.08
CA TYR A 42 -0.21 4.90 -6.81
C TYR A 42 0.44 3.52 -6.96
N GLY A 43 0.12 2.75 -8.00
CA GLY A 43 0.75 1.44 -8.19
C GLY A 43 2.27 1.53 -8.32
N ARG A 44 2.80 2.56 -9.01
CA ARG A 44 4.25 2.83 -9.01
C ARG A 44 4.73 3.18 -7.60
N GLY A 45 4.02 4.06 -6.90
CA GLY A 45 4.41 4.48 -5.56
C GLY A 45 4.55 3.32 -4.58
N VAL A 46 3.64 2.35 -4.63
CA VAL A 46 3.69 1.15 -3.77
C VAL A 46 4.86 0.24 -4.13
N VAL A 47 5.17 0.06 -5.41
CA VAL A 47 6.36 -0.71 -5.84
C VAL A 47 7.64 0.02 -5.41
N TYR A 48 7.68 1.35 -5.53
CA TYR A 48 8.80 2.17 -5.11
C TYR A 48 9.10 2.07 -3.62
N GLU A 49 8.10 1.96 -2.77
CA GLU A 49 8.33 1.67 -1.35
C GLU A 49 8.96 0.29 -1.15
N GLY A 50 8.62 -0.69 -1.99
CA GLY A 50 9.34 -1.96 -2.06
C GLY A 50 10.83 -1.75 -2.40
N TYR A 51 11.16 -0.86 -3.35
CA TYR A 51 12.55 -0.50 -3.64
C TYR A 51 13.21 0.23 -2.48
N GLU A 52 12.53 1.16 -1.81
CA GLU A 52 13.02 1.83 -0.59
C GLU A 52 13.40 0.79 0.48
N ALA A 53 12.54 -0.21 0.68
CA ALA A 53 12.78 -1.31 1.61
C ALA A 53 13.95 -2.22 1.18
N ALA A 54 14.06 -2.54 -0.11
CA ALA A 54 15.17 -3.31 -0.66
C ALA A 54 16.50 -2.56 -0.53
N ILE A 55 16.53 -1.25 -0.83
CA ILE A 55 17.70 -0.38 -0.65
C ILE A 55 18.08 -0.32 0.83
N GLU A 56 17.10 -0.19 1.71
CA GLU A 56 17.35 -0.14 3.15
C GLU A 56 17.94 -1.46 3.68
N LEU A 57 17.47 -2.61 3.21
CA LEU A 57 17.97 -3.91 3.64
C LEU A 57 19.36 -4.23 3.05
N THR A 58 19.54 -3.99 1.76
CA THR A 58 20.72 -4.44 1.01
C THR A 58 21.85 -3.40 0.97
N LYS A 59 21.52 -2.13 1.21
CA LYS A 59 22.41 -0.98 0.99
C LYS A 59 22.95 -0.90 -0.45
N ASN A 60 22.22 -1.46 -1.42
CA ASN A 60 22.64 -1.50 -2.82
C ASN A 60 22.51 -0.10 -3.49
N GLU A 61 23.65 0.52 -3.79
CA GLU A 61 23.72 1.84 -4.43
C GLU A 61 23.19 1.82 -5.86
N THR A 62 23.49 0.79 -6.66
CA THR A 62 22.98 0.65 -8.02
C THR A 62 21.45 0.58 -8.05
N LEU A 63 20.84 -0.13 -7.09
CA LEU A 63 19.38 -0.16 -6.94
C LEU A 63 18.82 1.22 -6.56
N SER A 64 19.54 1.95 -5.71
CA SER A 64 19.19 3.33 -5.34
C SER A 64 19.28 4.30 -6.52
N GLU A 65 20.33 4.19 -7.35
CA GLU A 65 20.49 5.00 -8.56
C GLU A 65 19.41 4.69 -9.59
N TRP A 66 19.12 3.40 -9.81
CA TRP A 66 18.01 2.99 -10.67
C TRP A 66 16.71 3.59 -10.17
N TYR A 67 16.36 3.40 -8.90
CA TYR A 67 15.12 3.95 -8.35
C TYR A 67 15.05 5.48 -8.49
N ARG A 68 16.16 6.19 -8.23
CA ARG A 68 16.20 7.65 -8.42
C ARG A 68 15.90 8.05 -9.87
N SER A 69 16.43 7.32 -10.85
CA SER A 69 16.14 7.57 -12.27
C SER A 69 14.67 7.35 -12.63
N GLN A 70 13.94 6.58 -11.82
CA GLN A 70 12.51 6.37 -11.99
C GLN A 70 11.64 7.51 -11.43
N ILE A 71 12.24 8.43 -10.67
CA ILE A 71 11.61 9.60 -10.06
C ILE A 71 12.03 10.88 -10.77
N ASP A 72 13.34 11.10 -10.91
CA ASP A 72 13.89 12.30 -11.54
C ASP A 72 13.47 12.37 -13.02
N ASP A 73 12.94 13.52 -13.42
CA ASP A 73 12.43 13.84 -14.76
C ASP A 73 11.21 13.03 -15.24
N LEU A 74 10.93 11.86 -14.64
CA LEU A 74 9.77 11.02 -14.95
C LEU A 74 8.56 11.31 -14.05
N VAL A 75 8.80 11.64 -12.79
CA VAL A 75 7.75 12.00 -11.81
C VAL A 75 7.88 13.46 -11.43
N ILE A 76 9.10 13.93 -11.18
CA ILE A 76 9.38 15.28 -10.70
C ILE A 76 10.40 15.97 -11.60
N ALA A 77 10.02 17.13 -12.13
CA ALA A 77 10.91 17.95 -12.94
C ALA A 77 11.95 18.68 -12.05
N PRO A 78 13.05 19.21 -12.63
CA PRO A 78 14.09 19.90 -11.86
C PRO A 78 13.60 21.12 -11.06
N ASN A 79 12.51 21.74 -11.49
CA ASN A 79 11.86 22.86 -10.80
C ASN A 79 10.85 22.43 -9.72
N GLY A 80 10.68 21.13 -9.45
CA GLY A 80 9.73 20.60 -8.48
C GLY A 80 8.29 20.45 -8.98
N THR A 81 8.02 20.66 -10.26
CA THR A 81 6.69 20.36 -10.85
C THR A 81 6.52 18.86 -11.04
N ILE A 82 5.39 18.30 -10.60
CA ILE A 82 5.02 16.92 -10.92
C ILE A 82 4.65 16.81 -12.40
N VAL A 83 5.33 15.92 -13.11
CA VAL A 83 5.22 15.78 -14.56
C VAL A 83 3.80 15.35 -14.95
N ASN A 84 3.18 16.09 -15.88
CA ASN A 84 1.86 15.83 -16.45
C ASN A 84 0.70 15.73 -15.43
N TYR A 85 0.81 16.39 -14.29
CA TYR A 85 -0.22 16.33 -13.25
C TYR A 85 -1.59 16.89 -13.73
N ASP A 86 -2.65 16.09 -13.62
CA ASP A 86 -4.01 16.48 -14.02
C ASP A 86 -4.65 17.39 -12.95
N MET A 87 -4.71 18.69 -13.25
CA MET A 87 -5.31 19.70 -12.39
C MET A 87 -6.84 19.73 -12.44
N THR A 88 -7.46 19.06 -13.42
CA THR A 88 -8.92 19.13 -13.66
C THR A 88 -9.71 18.20 -12.75
N ARG A 89 -9.03 17.31 -12.03
CA ARG A 89 -9.63 16.29 -11.17
C ARG A 89 -8.96 16.25 -9.82
N TYR A 90 -9.66 15.66 -8.86
CA TYR A 90 -9.12 15.28 -7.57
C TYR A 90 -9.23 13.76 -7.45
N SER A 91 -8.14 13.10 -7.11
CA SER A 91 -8.10 11.65 -6.90
C SER A 91 -7.09 11.35 -5.82
N LEU A 92 -7.52 10.73 -4.71
CA LEU A 92 -6.62 10.40 -3.62
C LEU A 92 -5.50 9.47 -4.07
N ASP A 93 -5.75 8.58 -5.03
CA ASP A 93 -4.75 7.74 -5.71
C ASP A 93 -3.49 8.48 -6.17
N ASN A 94 -3.62 9.73 -6.60
CA ASN A 94 -2.47 10.48 -7.12
C ASN A 94 -1.56 10.99 -6.01
N TYR A 95 -1.98 10.90 -4.74
CA TYR A 95 -1.25 11.45 -3.60
C TYR A 95 -0.19 10.50 -3.06
N ARG A 96 -0.36 9.18 -3.30
CA ARG A 96 0.56 8.15 -2.78
C ARG A 96 2.01 8.41 -3.21
N ILE A 97 2.21 8.83 -4.46
CA ILE A 97 3.55 9.09 -5.02
C ILE A 97 4.34 10.14 -4.23
N ALA A 98 3.66 11.02 -3.48
CA ALA A 98 4.32 12.08 -2.74
C ALA A 98 5.14 11.52 -1.56
N LEU A 99 4.83 10.33 -1.03
CA LEU A 99 5.67 9.65 -0.06
C LEU A 99 7.06 9.33 -0.62
N ASN A 100 7.12 8.91 -1.89
CA ASN A 100 8.40 8.64 -2.57
C ASN A 100 9.21 9.93 -2.80
N LEU A 101 8.54 11.06 -3.06
CA LEU A 101 9.22 12.36 -3.08
C LEU A 101 9.77 12.70 -1.70
N LEU A 102 9.01 12.46 -0.63
CA LEU A 102 9.48 12.69 0.75
C LEU A 102 10.65 11.78 1.12
N TYR A 103 10.68 10.53 0.66
CA TYR A 103 11.83 9.64 0.81
C TYR A 103 13.09 10.26 0.19
N TRP A 104 13.01 10.73 -1.06
CA TRP A 104 14.15 11.37 -1.71
C TRP A 104 14.55 12.70 -1.08
N TYR A 105 13.59 13.50 -0.63
CA TYR A 105 13.88 14.72 0.13
C TYR A 105 14.67 14.42 1.40
N GLN A 106 14.26 13.42 2.19
CA GLN A 106 14.99 13.04 3.40
C GLN A 106 16.40 12.50 3.09
N LYS A 107 16.56 11.82 1.94
CA LYS A 107 17.83 11.24 1.54
C LYS A 107 18.83 12.25 0.98
N THR A 108 18.38 13.28 0.27
CA THR A 108 19.28 14.20 -0.46
C THR A 108 19.19 15.66 -0.02
N GLY A 109 18.08 16.07 0.61
CA GLY A 109 17.80 17.47 0.94
C GLY A 109 17.45 18.35 -0.27
N GLU A 110 17.26 17.76 -1.47
CA GLU A 110 16.97 18.55 -2.66
C GLU A 110 15.52 19.08 -2.67
N GLU A 111 15.39 20.40 -2.75
CA GLU A 111 14.11 21.10 -2.62
C GLU A 111 13.07 20.76 -3.69
N LYS A 112 13.47 20.25 -4.87
CA LYS A 112 12.53 19.81 -5.91
C LYS A 112 11.54 18.76 -5.41
N TYR A 113 12.01 17.86 -4.54
CA TYR A 113 11.17 16.79 -3.98
C TYR A 113 10.16 17.34 -2.97
N LYS A 114 10.62 18.23 -2.07
CA LYS A 114 9.73 18.91 -1.12
C LYS A 114 8.69 19.77 -1.84
N THR A 115 9.11 20.49 -2.88
CA THR A 115 8.20 21.31 -3.71
C THR A 115 7.07 20.45 -4.30
N GLY A 116 7.39 19.28 -4.85
CA GLY A 116 6.37 18.34 -5.36
C GLY A 116 5.46 17.79 -4.25
N ALA A 117 6.01 17.48 -3.08
CA ALA A 117 5.22 17.02 -1.94
C ALA A 117 4.30 18.13 -1.39
N ASP A 118 4.79 19.37 -1.26
CA ASP A 118 4.02 20.54 -0.84
C ASP A 118 2.87 20.82 -1.82
N PHE A 119 3.12 20.68 -3.12
CA PHE A 119 2.05 20.77 -4.12
C PHE A 119 0.92 19.76 -3.86
N ILE A 120 1.24 18.49 -3.57
CA ILE A 120 0.22 17.49 -3.22
C ILE A 120 -0.48 17.84 -1.90
N ARG A 121 0.25 18.34 -0.91
CA ARG A 121 -0.33 18.82 0.35
C ARG A 121 -1.33 19.95 0.12
N ASP A 122 -1.04 20.88 -0.79
CA ASP A 122 -1.94 21.97 -1.17
C ASP A 122 -3.17 21.47 -1.94
N ARG A 123 -3.01 20.46 -2.80
CA ARG A 123 -4.14 19.78 -3.44
C ARG A 123 -5.06 19.13 -2.41
N LEU A 124 -4.49 18.51 -1.38
CA LEU A 124 -5.26 17.88 -0.30
C LEU A 124 -6.08 18.91 0.51
N ASN A 125 -5.56 20.13 0.73
CA ASN A 125 -6.32 21.22 1.37
C ASN A 125 -7.58 21.61 0.59
N GLN A 126 -7.55 21.46 -0.74
CA GLN A 126 -8.64 21.81 -1.65
C GLN A 126 -9.48 20.59 -2.07
N HIS A 127 -9.19 19.40 -1.52
CA HIS A 127 -9.87 18.19 -1.91
C HIS A 127 -11.34 18.23 -1.49
N PRO A 128 -12.29 17.85 -2.37
CA PRO A 128 -13.70 17.76 -2.02
C PRO A 128 -13.95 16.82 -0.85
N ARG A 129 -14.93 17.18 -0.02
CA ARG A 129 -15.25 16.44 1.20
C ARG A 129 -16.74 16.15 1.30
N THR A 130 -17.06 15.05 1.96
CA THR A 130 -18.42 14.72 2.35
C THR A 130 -18.97 15.78 3.32
N PRO A 131 -20.30 15.91 3.48
CA PRO A 131 -20.91 16.80 4.47
C PRO A 131 -20.31 16.70 5.89
N THR A 132 -19.83 15.52 6.30
CA THR A 132 -19.21 15.32 7.62
C THR A 132 -17.68 15.40 7.63
N GLY A 133 -17.05 15.84 6.52
CA GLY A 133 -15.64 16.21 6.45
C GLY A 133 -14.69 15.12 5.93
N GLY A 134 -15.22 13.97 5.50
CA GLY A 134 -14.43 12.89 4.90
C GLY A 134 -13.93 13.24 3.50
N PHE A 135 -12.72 12.87 3.10
CA PHE A 135 -12.25 13.09 1.73
C PHE A 135 -13.04 12.22 0.73
N TRP A 136 -13.55 12.83 -0.34
CA TRP A 136 -14.05 12.06 -1.47
C TRP A 136 -12.93 11.22 -2.07
N HIS A 137 -13.23 9.99 -2.49
CA HIS A 137 -12.22 9.14 -3.11
C HIS A 137 -11.73 9.75 -4.44
N ARG A 138 -12.67 10.23 -5.28
CA ARG A 138 -12.37 11.00 -6.49
C ARG A 138 -13.45 12.02 -6.81
N SER A 139 -13.05 13.17 -7.33
CA SER A 139 -13.94 14.17 -7.91
C SER A 139 -13.61 14.41 -9.39
N PRO A 140 -14.64 14.46 -10.28
CA PRO A 140 -16.08 14.43 -9.99
C PRO A 140 -16.71 13.03 -9.95
N THR A 141 -15.91 11.95 -10.02
CA THR A 141 -16.41 10.59 -10.31
C THR A 141 -17.14 9.91 -9.15
N TYR A 142 -16.71 10.14 -7.91
CA TYR A 142 -17.23 9.45 -6.72
C TYR A 142 -17.60 10.48 -5.64
N PRO A 143 -18.65 11.30 -5.88
CA PRO A 143 -19.11 12.26 -4.89
C PRO A 143 -19.56 11.56 -3.62
N ASP A 144 -19.23 12.14 -2.47
CA ASP A 144 -19.59 11.68 -1.13
C ASP A 144 -19.15 10.28 -0.73
N GLN A 145 -18.22 9.68 -1.49
CA GLN A 145 -17.72 8.33 -1.22
C GLN A 145 -16.34 8.35 -0.56
N MET A 146 -16.19 7.61 0.54
CA MET A 146 -14.91 7.30 1.17
C MET A 146 -14.60 5.81 1.03
N TRP A 147 -13.41 5.47 0.54
CA TRP A 147 -12.97 4.09 0.37
C TRP A 147 -11.73 3.84 1.23
N LEU A 148 -11.54 2.61 1.71
CA LEU A 148 -10.39 2.25 2.54
C LEU A 148 -9.07 2.54 1.82
N ASP A 149 -9.05 2.34 0.51
CA ASP A 149 -7.97 2.68 -0.40
C ASP A 149 -7.54 4.13 -0.22
N GLY A 150 -8.50 5.06 -0.20
CA GLY A 150 -8.26 6.49 -0.08
C GLY A 150 -7.49 6.89 1.18
N ILE A 151 -7.71 6.18 2.29
CA ILE A 151 -6.97 6.38 3.54
C ILE A 151 -5.48 6.08 3.32
N PHE A 152 -5.17 4.96 2.68
CA PHE A 152 -3.79 4.60 2.37
C PHE A 152 -3.12 5.56 1.38
N MET A 153 -3.86 6.07 0.40
CA MET A 153 -3.28 6.98 -0.59
C MET A 153 -3.03 8.37 0.01
N ALA A 154 -3.94 8.89 0.83
CA ALA A 154 -3.93 10.28 1.27
C ALA A 154 -3.54 10.48 2.73
N ASP A 155 -4.12 9.74 3.68
CA ASP A 155 -3.86 9.94 5.12
C ASP A 155 -2.45 9.53 5.52
N SER A 156 -1.91 8.46 4.90
CA SER A 156 -0.49 8.11 5.08
C SER A 156 0.42 9.27 4.65
N PHE A 157 0.21 9.81 3.45
CA PHE A 157 0.97 10.97 2.97
C PHE A 157 0.77 12.19 3.88
N TYR A 158 -0.46 12.49 4.25
CA TYR A 158 -0.81 13.64 5.08
C TYR A 158 -0.11 13.57 6.45
N ALA A 159 -0.11 12.40 7.08
CA ALA A 159 0.55 12.17 8.36
C ALA A 159 2.07 12.33 8.24
N VAL A 160 2.71 11.74 7.22
CA VAL A 160 4.17 11.84 7.04
C VAL A 160 4.58 13.28 6.73
N TRP A 161 3.88 13.97 5.83
CA TRP A 161 4.15 15.37 5.51
C TRP A 161 3.98 16.26 6.75
N THR A 162 2.89 16.09 7.50
CA THR A 162 2.63 16.87 8.72
C THR A 162 3.71 16.61 9.77
N SER A 163 4.14 15.36 9.95
CA SER A 163 5.25 15.03 10.84
C SER A 163 6.56 15.74 10.49
N LEU A 164 6.87 15.86 9.19
CA LEU A 164 8.13 16.45 8.74
C LEU A 164 8.14 17.97 8.81
N PHE A 165 7.02 18.61 8.47
CA PHE A 165 7.00 20.06 8.22
C PHE A 165 6.07 20.84 9.13
N ASP A 166 5.15 20.17 9.83
CA ASP A 166 4.11 20.83 10.62
C ASP A 166 3.70 20.04 11.87
N ALA A 167 4.67 19.43 12.55
CA ALA A 167 4.42 18.42 13.59
C ALA A 167 3.59 18.93 14.78
N LYS A 168 3.54 20.25 14.99
CA LYS A 168 2.79 20.89 16.09
C LYS A 168 1.35 21.27 15.69
N ASN A 169 0.95 21.08 14.43
CA ASN A 169 -0.38 21.45 13.96
C ASN A 169 -1.44 20.46 14.42
N THR A 170 -2.06 20.77 15.55
CA THR A 170 -3.15 19.97 16.12
C THR A 170 -4.37 19.89 15.21
N THR A 171 -4.62 20.91 14.38
CA THR A 171 -5.75 20.89 13.43
C THR A 171 -5.53 19.84 12.35
N ALA A 172 -4.32 19.73 11.81
CA ALA A 172 -3.98 18.69 10.83
C ALA A 172 -4.06 17.29 11.44
N TRP A 173 -3.52 17.09 12.65
CA TRP A 173 -3.63 15.79 13.33
C TRP A 173 -5.07 15.40 13.69
N ASN A 174 -5.93 16.38 14.03
CA ASN A 174 -7.36 16.15 14.24
C ASN A 174 -8.07 15.77 12.95
N ASP A 175 -7.74 16.43 11.83
CA ASP A 175 -8.32 16.14 10.52
C ASP A 175 -7.95 14.74 10.03
N ILE A 176 -6.69 14.32 10.22
CA ILE A 176 -6.25 12.94 9.94
C ILE A 176 -7.12 11.96 10.75
N VAL A 177 -7.23 12.13 12.07
CA VAL A 177 -8.03 11.23 12.92
C VAL A 177 -9.51 11.22 12.51
N LEU A 178 -10.06 12.34 12.05
CA LEU A 178 -11.43 12.41 11.55
C LEU A 178 -11.65 11.46 10.37
N GLN A 179 -10.72 11.37 9.42
CA GLN A 179 -10.84 10.46 8.28
C GLN A 179 -10.94 9.00 8.74
N TRP A 180 -10.08 8.62 9.68
CA TRP A 180 -10.06 7.29 10.29
C TRP A 180 -11.34 6.98 11.07
N ASP A 181 -11.83 7.93 11.86
CA ASP A 181 -13.07 7.74 12.63
C ASP A 181 -14.28 7.57 11.72
N LYS A 182 -14.38 8.38 10.67
CA LYS A 182 -15.50 8.33 9.72
C LYS A 182 -15.58 6.99 9.00
N ILE A 183 -14.46 6.55 8.45
CA ILE A 183 -14.46 5.28 7.73
C ILE A 183 -14.64 4.09 8.68
N GLN A 184 -14.05 4.13 9.88
CA GLN A 184 -14.22 3.07 10.89
C GLN A 184 -15.66 2.99 11.42
N GLU A 185 -16.35 4.11 11.55
CA GLU A 185 -17.74 4.17 12.04
C GLU A 185 -18.70 3.44 11.10
N VAL A 186 -18.51 3.58 9.78
CA VAL A 186 -19.47 3.09 8.78
C VAL A 186 -19.11 1.71 8.23
N THR A 187 -17.82 1.42 8.03
CA THR A 187 -17.42 0.25 7.23
C THR A 187 -17.32 -1.06 8.00
N ILE A 188 -17.32 -1.04 9.34
CA ILE A 188 -17.05 -2.27 10.12
C ILE A 188 -18.23 -3.23 10.05
N GLU A 189 -17.98 -4.37 9.42
CA GLU A 189 -18.93 -5.47 9.31
C GLU A 189 -19.00 -6.25 10.64
N ASN A 190 -20.21 -6.46 11.15
CA ASN A 190 -20.43 -6.94 12.51
C ASN A 190 -20.05 -8.41 12.75
N VAL A 191 -20.09 -9.27 11.73
CA VAL A 191 -19.82 -10.71 11.84
C VAL A 191 -18.33 -10.99 11.95
N THR A 192 -17.54 -10.39 11.08
CA THR A 192 -16.09 -10.62 10.98
C THR A 192 -15.28 -9.60 11.78
N GLY A 193 -15.82 -8.39 11.97
CA GLY A 193 -15.10 -7.24 12.51
C GLY A 193 -14.11 -6.62 11.51
N LEU A 194 -14.21 -6.98 10.23
CA LEU A 194 -13.40 -6.43 9.14
C LEU A 194 -14.19 -5.31 8.45
N PRO A 195 -13.51 -4.26 7.94
CA PRO A 195 -14.19 -3.19 7.22
C PRO A 195 -14.55 -3.63 5.79
N VAL A 196 -15.74 -3.28 5.32
CA VAL A 196 -16.12 -3.34 3.90
C VAL A 196 -15.37 -2.28 3.09
N HIS A 197 -15.34 -2.43 1.77
CA HIS A 197 -14.48 -1.62 0.88
C HIS A 197 -14.62 -0.09 1.06
N GLY A 198 -15.81 0.41 1.32
CA GLY A 198 -16.05 1.85 1.49
C GLY A 198 -17.49 2.17 1.79
N PHE A 199 -17.83 3.46 1.81
CA PHE A 199 -19.20 3.92 1.98
C PHE A 199 -19.49 5.17 1.15
N ASP A 200 -20.77 5.38 0.86
CA ASP A 200 -21.32 6.59 0.26
C ASP A 200 -22.17 7.33 1.30
N GLU A 201 -21.73 8.52 1.75
CA GLU A 201 -22.46 9.31 2.75
C GLU A 201 -23.82 9.79 2.23
N SER A 202 -23.95 9.99 0.90
CA SER A 202 -25.20 10.39 0.25
C SER A 202 -26.18 9.22 0.09
N LYS A 203 -25.69 7.97 0.16
CA LYS A 203 -26.45 6.73 -0.04
C LYS A 203 -27.16 6.67 -1.39
N THR A 204 -26.54 7.25 -2.42
CA THR A 204 -27.11 7.30 -3.78
C THR A 204 -26.49 6.28 -4.72
N ALA A 205 -25.28 5.80 -4.42
CA ALA A 205 -24.64 4.73 -5.16
C ALA A 205 -25.45 3.43 -5.08
N VAL A 206 -25.51 2.69 -6.19
CA VAL A 206 -26.33 1.46 -6.32
C VAL A 206 -25.97 0.36 -5.31
N TRP A 207 -24.73 0.34 -4.85
CA TRP A 207 -24.20 -0.63 -3.89
C TRP A 207 -24.34 -0.18 -2.42
N ALA A 208 -24.70 1.09 -2.18
CA ALA A 208 -24.71 1.67 -0.85
C ALA A 208 -25.88 1.14 -0.03
N ASP A 209 -25.59 0.61 1.17
CA ASP A 209 -26.64 0.25 2.11
C ASP A 209 -27.53 1.47 2.45
N PRO A 210 -28.86 1.35 2.37
CA PRO A 210 -29.76 2.51 2.50
C PRO A 210 -29.78 3.13 3.91
N VAL A 211 -29.27 2.43 4.92
CA VAL A 211 -29.22 2.93 6.30
C VAL A 211 -27.86 3.52 6.63
N THR A 212 -26.78 2.84 6.27
CA THR A 212 -25.40 3.14 6.67
C THR A 212 -24.59 3.79 5.56
N GLY A 213 -24.91 3.52 4.29
CA GLY A 213 -24.11 3.90 3.13
C GLY A 213 -22.95 2.93 2.83
N ALA A 214 -22.73 1.92 3.68
CA ALA A 214 -21.62 0.98 3.54
C ALA A 214 -21.77 0.09 2.30
N SER A 215 -20.66 -0.30 1.68
CA SER A 215 -20.65 -1.30 0.62
C SER A 215 -20.87 -2.72 1.17
N PRO A 216 -21.32 -3.70 0.36
CA PRO A 216 -21.74 -5.00 0.89
C PRO A 216 -20.59 -5.97 1.17
N ILE A 217 -19.41 -5.73 0.57
CA ILE A 217 -18.33 -6.72 0.50
C ILE A 217 -17.09 -6.25 1.27
N VAL A 218 -16.58 -7.16 2.11
CA VAL A 218 -15.23 -7.10 2.68
C VAL A 218 -14.25 -7.57 1.61
N TRP A 219 -13.82 -6.63 0.76
CA TRP A 219 -12.81 -6.90 -0.27
C TRP A 219 -11.41 -6.85 0.35
N SER A 220 -10.66 -7.94 0.21
CA SER A 220 -9.40 -8.19 0.91
C SER A 220 -8.38 -7.07 0.72
N ARG A 221 -8.13 -6.62 -0.50
CA ARG A 221 -7.09 -5.60 -0.74
C ARG A 221 -7.43 -4.23 -0.17
N ALA A 222 -8.70 -3.82 -0.17
CA ALA A 222 -9.12 -2.57 0.49
C ALA A 222 -8.80 -2.61 2.00
N VAL A 223 -9.03 -3.75 2.65
CA VAL A 223 -8.62 -3.97 4.05
C VAL A 223 -7.09 -4.00 4.20
N GLY A 224 -6.39 -4.53 3.19
CA GLY A 224 -4.93 -4.55 3.12
C GLY A 224 -4.32 -3.14 3.15
N TRP A 225 -4.86 -2.24 2.33
CA TRP A 225 -4.50 -0.82 2.34
C TRP A 225 -4.72 -0.18 3.71
N TYR A 226 -5.85 -0.49 4.33
CA TYR A 226 -6.19 0.06 5.64
C TYR A 226 -5.21 -0.37 6.74
N ILE A 227 -4.83 -1.65 6.82
CA ILE A 227 -3.85 -2.10 7.83
C ILE A 227 -2.45 -1.54 7.55
N TRP A 228 -2.06 -1.41 6.28
CA TRP A 228 -0.78 -0.81 5.93
C TRP A 228 -0.74 0.65 6.38
N SER A 229 -1.76 1.43 6.02
CA SER A 229 -1.83 2.85 6.37
C SER A 229 -1.83 3.07 7.89
N LEU A 230 -2.47 2.19 8.67
CA LEU A 230 -2.42 2.24 10.12
C LEU A 230 -0.98 2.15 10.67
N ILE A 231 -0.14 1.29 10.09
CA ILE A 231 1.27 1.20 10.48
C ILE A 231 2.00 2.52 10.21
N GLU A 232 1.84 3.07 9.00
CA GLU A 232 2.53 4.29 8.57
C GLU A 232 2.12 5.50 9.40
N VAL A 233 0.82 5.68 9.61
CA VAL A 233 0.30 6.78 10.42
C VAL A 233 0.77 6.59 11.87
N LEU A 234 0.67 5.40 12.46
CA LEU A 234 1.11 5.16 13.84
C LEU A 234 2.60 5.44 14.08
N ASP A 235 3.45 5.26 13.07
CA ASP A 235 4.89 5.52 13.18
C ASP A 235 5.22 7.01 13.38
N VAL A 236 4.41 7.89 12.81
CA VAL A 236 4.65 9.35 12.82
C VAL A 236 3.66 10.14 13.68
N PHE A 237 2.54 9.53 14.07
CA PHE A 237 1.48 10.23 14.81
C PHE A 237 1.91 10.61 16.23
N PRO A 238 1.63 11.85 16.71
CA PRO A 238 2.05 12.29 18.04
C PRO A 238 1.46 11.41 19.16
N LYS A 239 2.33 10.74 19.92
CA LYS A 239 1.92 9.84 21.03
C LYS A 239 1.13 10.52 22.15
N SER A 240 1.32 11.83 22.32
CA SER A 240 0.58 12.66 23.28
C SER A 240 -0.85 12.98 22.83
N HIS A 241 -1.13 12.89 21.53
CA HIS A 241 -2.44 13.19 20.98
C HIS A 241 -3.42 12.03 21.26
N PRO A 242 -4.66 12.29 21.71
CA PRO A 242 -5.63 11.24 22.03
C PRO A 242 -5.92 10.27 20.87
N GLY A 243 -5.87 10.77 19.64
CA GLY A 243 -6.01 9.97 18.42
C GLY A 243 -5.03 8.81 18.31
N TYR A 244 -3.82 8.92 18.87
CA TYR A 244 -2.83 7.83 18.84
C TYR A 244 -3.37 6.55 19.47
N LYS A 245 -3.98 6.66 20.65
CA LYS A 245 -4.56 5.50 21.35
C LYS A 245 -5.75 4.90 20.58
N ARG A 246 -6.51 5.76 19.89
CA ARG A 246 -7.66 5.36 19.08
C ARG A 246 -7.21 4.57 17.84
N LEU A 247 -6.27 5.11 17.07
CA LEU A 247 -5.66 4.43 15.92
C LEU A 247 -4.99 3.11 16.32
N ARG A 248 -4.29 3.08 17.46
CA ARG A 248 -3.69 1.84 17.98
C ARG A 248 -4.76 0.79 18.32
N THR A 249 -5.94 1.23 18.77
CA THR A 249 -7.08 0.35 19.02
C THR A 249 -7.67 -0.20 17.73
N TYR A 250 -7.85 0.64 16.71
CA TYR A 250 -8.32 0.21 15.39
C TYR A 250 -7.37 -0.84 14.78
N TYR A 251 -6.07 -0.55 14.80
CA TYR A 251 -5.04 -1.47 14.34
C TYR A 251 -5.05 -2.82 15.08
N LYS A 252 -5.11 -2.83 16.42
CA LYS A 252 -5.14 -4.09 17.17
C LYS A 252 -6.42 -4.89 16.92
N LYS A 253 -7.57 -4.22 16.81
CA LYS A 253 -8.85 -4.87 16.48
C LYS A 253 -8.79 -5.50 15.09
N LEU A 254 -8.30 -4.77 14.10
CA LEU A 254 -8.16 -5.26 12.74
C LEU A 254 -7.18 -6.44 12.64
N ALA A 255 -5.99 -6.32 13.22
CA ALA A 255 -5.02 -7.43 13.25
C ALA A 255 -5.63 -8.69 13.89
N THR A 256 -6.41 -8.53 14.96
CA THR A 256 -7.12 -9.64 15.60
C THR A 256 -8.19 -10.25 14.67
N ALA A 257 -8.96 -9.43 13.98
CA ALA A 257 -9.97 -9.89 13.03
C ALA A 257 -9.34 -10.62 11.83
N LEU A 258 -8.23 -10.11 11.29
CA LEU A 258 -7.48 -10.73 10.21
C LEU A 258 -6.94 -12.12 10.61
N VAL A 259 -6.34 -12.26 11.80
CA VAL A 259 -5.89 -13.58 12.29
C VAL A 259 -7.04 -14.56 12.43
N LYS A 260 -8.24 -14.10 12.80
CA LYS A 260 -9.44 -14.96 12.86
C LYS A 260 -9.98 -15.35 11.48
N ALA A 261 -9.80 -14.48 10.49
CA ALA A 261 -10.23 -14.70 9.11
C ALA A 261 -9.18 -15.42 8.25
N GLN A 262 -7.99 -15.67 8.78
CA GLN A 262 -6.94 -16.43 8.10
C GLN A 262 -7.44 -17.85 7.79
N ASP A 263 -7.27 -18.27 6.55
CA ASP A 263 -7.67 -19.60 6.11
C ASP A 263 -6.90 -20.68 6.88
N PRO A 264 -7.57 -21.70 7.46
CA PRO A 264 -6.90 -22.69 8.29
C PRO A 264 -6.05 -23.69 7.49
N GLU A 265 -6.25 -23.83 6.19
CA GLU A 265 -5.52 -24.77 5.34
C GLU A 265 -4.33 -24.09 4.66
N SER A 266 -4.57 -22.99 3.95
CA SER A 266 -3.52 -22.28 3.22
C SER A 266 -2.75 -21.28 4.07
N HIS A 267 -3.39 -20.75 5.12
CA HIS A 267 -2.90 -19.62 5.91
C HIS A 267 -2.83 -18.27 5.17
N GLY A 268 -3.50 -18.17 4.01
CA GLY A 268 -3.77 -16.92 3.30
C GLY A 268 -5.12 -16.31 3.64
N TRP A 269 -5.56 -15.36 2.82
CA TRP A 269 -6.87 -14.73 2.91
C TRP A 269 -7.60 -14.73 1.56
N TRP A 270 -8.90 -14.97 1.62
CA TRP A 270 -9.79 -14.95 0.47
C TRP A 270 -9.95 -13.54 -0.10
N LEU A 271 -10.16 -13.41 -1.41
CA LEU A 271 -10.49 -12.14 -2.10
C LEU A 271 -11.69 -11.45 -1.44
N VAL A 272 -12.76 -12.22 -1.23
CA VAL A 272 -13.95 -11.76 -0.50
C VAL A 272 -13.97 -12.43 0.87
N MET A 273 -13.87 -11.62 1.92
CA MET A 273 -13.68 -12.09 3.30
C MET A 273 -14.96 -12.09 4.15
N ASN A 274 -16.13 -11.74 3.59
CA ASN A 274 -17.38 -11.99 4.33
C ASN A 274 -17.51 -13.50 4.58
N LYS A 275 -17.92 -13.87 5.79
CA LYS A 275 -17.91 -15.27 6.26
C LYS A 275 -18.66 -16.23 5.33
N GLN A 276 -19.77 -15.81 4.71
CA GLN A 276 -20.55 -16.68 3.82
C GLN A 276 -19.88 -17.01 2.47
N TYR A 277 -18.81 -16.30 2.10
CA TYR A 277 -18.16 -16.48 0.80
C TYR A 277 -16.85 -17.27 0.87
N ALA A 278 -16.39 -17.63 2.07
CA ALA A 278 -15.23 -18.51 2.23
C ALA A 278 -15.50 -19.89 1.58
N GLY A 279 -14.62 -20.31 0.67
CA GLY A 279 -14.75 -21.58 -0.06
C GLY A 279 -15.89 -21.64 -1.08
N VAL A 280 -16.61 -20.55 -1.33
CA VAL A 280 -17.62 -20.48 -2.40
C VAL A 280 -16.91 -20.47 -3.76
N GLU A 281 -17.45 -21.23 -4.72
CA GLU A 281 -16.94 -21.29 -6.09
C GLU A 281 -16.76 -19.89 -6.69
N GLY A 282 -15.59 -19.65 -7.29
CA GLY A 282 -15.19 -18.35 -7.83
C GLY A 282 -14.41 -17.47 -6.84
N ASN A 283 -14.51 -17.70 -5.53
CA ASN A 283 -13.60 -17.05 -4.57
C ASN A 283 -12.24 -17.75 -4.59
N TYR A 284 -11.18 -17.01 -4.28
CA TYR A 284 -9.81 -17.52 -4.26
C TYR A 284 -8.96 -16.80 -3.22
N LEU A 285 -7.84 -17.41 -2.83
CA LEU A 285 -6.84 -16.78 -1.97
C LEU A 285 -6.11 -15.72 -2.77
N GLU A 286 -6.15 -14.48 -2.31
CA GLU A 286 -5.68 -13.33 -3.08
C GLU A 286 -4.34 -12.84 -2.55
N SER A 287 -3.37 -12.71 -3.46
CA SER A 287 -1.97 -12.59 -3.08
C SER A 287 -1.63 -11.20 -2.53
N SER A 288 -2.17 -10.13 -3.12
CA SER A 288 -1.83 -8.76 -2.71
C SER A 288 -2.31 -8.43 -1.30
N ALA A 289 -3.56 -8.77 -0.96
CA ALA A 289 -4.09 -8.59 0.38
C ALA A 289 -3.36 -9.46 1.40
N SER A 290 -3.09 -10.72 1.06
CA SER A 290 -2.31 -11.62 1.92
C SER A 290 -0.92 -11.07 2.21
N ALA A 291 -0.26 -10.45 1.23
CA ALA A 291 1.01 -9.77 1.41
C ALA A 291 0.89 -8.53 2.31
N MET A 292 -0.13 -7.68 2.12
CA MET A 292 -0.38 -6.51 2.97
C MET A 292 -0.70 -6.89 4.43
N PHE A 293 -1.48 -7.95 4.64
CA PHE A 293 -1.78 -8.46 5.98
C PHE A 293 -0.54 -9.04 6.65
N THR A 294 0.27 -9.79 5.91
CA THR A 294 1.55 -10.32 6.39
C THR A 294 2.49 -9.19 6.78
N TYR A 295 2.67 -8.19 5.91
CA TYR A 295 3.40 -6.97 6.21
C TYR A 295 2.86 -6.31 7.48
N GLY A 296 1.54 -6.03 7.54
CA GLY A 296 0.90 -5.37 8.68
C GLY A 296 1.14 -6.10 10.01
N LEU A 297 1.07 -7.43 10.02
CA LEU A 297 1.32 -8.25 11.21
C LEU A 297 2.81 -8.24 11.62
N LEU A 298 3.72 -8.46 10.67
CA LEU A 298 5.17 -8.46 10.93
C LEU A 298 5.66 -7.07 11.35
N ALA A 299 5.18 -6.02 10.69
CA ALA A 299 5.45 -4.63 11.02
C ALA A 299 5.03 -4.29 12.45
N GLY A 300 3.82 -4.68 12.85
CA GLY A 300 3.30 -4.40 14.19
C GLY A 300 4.01 -5.17 15.30
N LEU A 301 4.38 -6.42 15.06
CA LEU A 301 5.21 -7.19 15.98
C LEU A 301 6.57 -6.51 16.18
N ARG A 302 7.25 -6.08 15.10
CA ARG A 302 8.55 -5.40 15.20
C ARG A 302 8.47 -4.08 15.98
N ARG A 303 7.38 -3.34 15.80
CA ARG A 303 7.13 -2.05 16.46
C ARG A 303 6.59 -2.17 17.88
N GLY A 304 6.28 -3.38 18.36
CA GLY A 304 5.65 -3.60 19.66
C GLY A 304 4.18 -3.15 19.73
N TYR A 305 3.52 -3.02 18.58
CA TYR A 305 2.08 -2.77 18.50
C TYR A 305 1.27 -4.05 18.73
N LEU A 306 1.83 -5.21 18.37
CA LEU A 306 1.28 -6.55 18.57
C LEU A 306 2.18 -7.39 19.48
N ASP A 307 1.59 -8.35 20.20
CA ASP A 307 2.34 -9.29 21.05
C ASP A 307 2.74 -10.57 20.29
N GLU A 308 3.94 -11.08 20.57
CA GLU A 308 4.48 -12.29 19.93
C GLU A 308 3.59 -13.52 20.15
N ARG A 309 3.03 -13.69 21.36
CA ARG A 309 2.23 -14.87 21.73
C ARG A 309 1.04 -15.07 20.81
N THR A 310 0.36 -14.00 20.44
CA THR A 310 -0.86 -14.06 19.64
C THR A 310 -0.57 -14.02 18.14
N PHE A 311 0.40 -13.20 17.71
CA PHE A 311 0.53 -12.82 16.31
C PHE A 311 1.72 -13.43 15.57
N ALA A 312 2.76 -13.93 16.26
CA ALA A 312 3.97 -14.44 15.60
C ALA A 312 3.71 -15.63 14.69
N LYS A 313 2.99 -16.65 15.19
CA LYS A 313 2.71 -17.87 14.44
C LYS A 313 1.78 -17.63 13.24
N PRO A 314 0.67 -16.88 13.36
CA PRO A 314 -0.14 -16.49 12.20
C PRO A 314 0.66 -15.74 11.13
N ALA A 315 1.51 -14.78 11.53
CA ALA A 315 2.32 -13.99 10.59
C ALA A 315 3.37 -14.85 9.86
N ALA A 316 4.04 -15.76 10.56
CA ALA A 316 5.02 -16.67 9.95
C ALA A 316 4.38 -17.65 8.96
N ARG A 317 3.19 -18.18 9.28
CA ARG A 317 2.46 -19.05 8.35
C ARG A 317 1.99 -18.30 7.11
N ALA A 318 1.52 -17.07 7.29
CA ALA A 318 1.14 -16.22 6.18
C ALA A 318 2.34 -15.94 5.26
N TYR A 319 3.50 -15.58 5.83
CA TYR A 319 4.73 -15.41 5.05
C TYR A 319 5.10 -16.66 4.23
N ASN A 320 5.08 -17.84 4.85
CA ASN A 320 5.39 -19.09 4.15
C ASN A 320 4.40 -19.35 3.00
N HIS A 321 3.11 -19.08 3.20
CA HIS A 321 2.10 -19.17 2.14
C HIS A 321 2.42 -18.25 0.97
N LEU A 322 2.82 -16.99 1.22
CA LEU A 322 3.20 -16.06 0.15
C LEU A 322 4.33 -16.63 -0.73
N VAL A 323 5.39 -17.13 -0.09
CA VAL A 323 6.58 -17.62 -0.79
C VAL A 323 6.30 -18.93 -1.53
N ASN A 324 5.53 -19.84 -0.93
CA ASN A 324 5.31 -21.15 -1.53
C ASN A 324 4.28 -21.15 -2.66
N ASP A 325 3.27 -20.28 -2.57
CA ASP A 325 2.08 -20.40 -3.43
C ASP A 325 1.96 -19.30 -4.49
N PHE A 326 2.64 -18.15 -4.30
CA PHE A 326 2.55 -17.02 -5.22
C PHE A 326 3.87 -16.64 -5.89
N VAL A 327 4.99 -17.29 -5.55
CA VAL A 327 6.29 -17.04 -6.19
C VAL A 327 6.59 -18.15 -7.20
N THR A 328 6.71 -17.78 -8.47
CA THR A 328 7.21 -18.67 -9.52
C THR A 328 8.67 -18.36 -9.81
N GLU A 329 9.57 -19.33 -9.63
CA GLU A 329 10.98 -19.20 -10.01
C GLU A 329 11.23 -19.58 -11.48
N HIS A 330 12.10 -18.83 -12.15
CA HIS A 330 12.46 -19.05 -13.54
C HIS A 330 13.91 -19.49 -13.70
N ALA A 331 14.21 -20.26 -14.76
CA ALA A 331 15.56 -20.78 -15.03
C ALA A 331 16.62 -19.69 -15.28
N ASN A 332 16.21 -18.48 -15.68
CA ASN A 332 17.07 -17.31 -15.86
C ASN A 332 17.34 -16.55 -14.53
N GLY A 333 16.84 -17.06 -13.40
CA GLY A 333 16.98 -16.48 -12.06
C GLY A 333 15.96 -15.42 -11.68
N THR A 334 15.03 -15.00 -12.56
CA THR A 334 13.93 -14.10 -12.14
C THR A 334 12.91 -14.88 -11.33
N ILE A 335 12.09 -14.13 -10.61
CA ILE A 335 10.84 -14.60 -10.05
C ILE A 335 9.66 -13.81 -10.63
N THR A 336 8.49 -14.42 -10.63
CA THR A 336 7.21 -13.75 -10.91
C THR A 336 6.32 -13.86 -9.68
N TRP A 337 5.64 -12.75 -9.36
CA TRP A 337 4.61 -12.70 -8.34
C TRP A 337 3.22 -12.97 -8.94
N GLU A 338 2.52 -13.99 -8.48
CA GLU A 338 1.26 -14.46 -9.03
C GLU A 338 0.05 -14.06 -8.17
N GLY A 339 -1.17 -14.35 -8.65
CA GLY A 339 -2.38 -14.35 -7.82
C GLY A 339 -2.95 -12.98 -7.42
N THR A 340 -2.49 -11.89 -8.05
CA THR A 340 -2.96 -10.54 -7.74
C THR A 340 -4.17 -10.15 -8.57
N VAL A 341 -5.27 -9.73 -7.93
CA VAL A 341 -6.45 -9.25 -8.68
C VAL A 341 -6.20 -7.88 -9.32
N GLU A 342 -6.61 -7.67 -10.58
CA GLU A 342 -6.28 -6.47 -11.37
C GLU A 342 -7.02 -5.20 -10.94
N VAL A 343 -8.17 -5.23 -10.28
CA VAL A 343 -8.81 -4.02 -9.76
C VAL A 343 -9.93 -4.40 -8.81
N GLY A 344 -10.27 -3.52 -7.89
CA GLY A 344 -11.56 -3.52 -7.23
C GLY A 344 -12.02 -2.08 -7.19
N SER A 345 -13.27 -1.82 -7.55
CA SER A 345 -13.81 -0.47 -7.63
C SER A 345 -15.28 -0.49 -7.23
N LEU A 346 -15.74 0.58 -6.58
CA LEU A 346 -17.15 0.80 -6.30
C LEU A 346 -17.82 1.58 -7.44
N ASN A 347 -17.53 1.18 -8.69
CA ASN A 347 -18.13 1.75 -9.91
C ASN A 347 -19.25 0.88 -10.52
N SER A 348 -19.54 -0.26 -9.91
CA SER A 348 -20.50 -1.27 -10.35
C SER A 348 -21.53 -1.55 -9.24
N ASP A 349 -22.08 -2.76 -9.18
CA ASP A 349 -22.96 -3.21 -8.09
C ASP A 349 -22.21 -3.67 -6.82
N ALA A 350 -20.86 -3.72 -6.87
CA ALA A 350 -20.00 -4.22 -5.82
C ALA A 350 -20.40 -5.62 -5.29
N SER A 351 -20.98 -6.46 -6.16
CA SER A 351 -21.40 -7.81 -5.82
C SER A 351 -20.21 -8.76 -5.63
N PHE A 352 -20.44 -9.91 -4.97
CA PHE A 352 -19.47 -11.00 -4.93
C PHE A 352 -18.97 -11.36 -6.33
N LYS A 353 -19.91 -11.52 -7.28
CA LYS A 353 -19.63 -11.83 -8.68
C LYS A 353 -18.71 -10.79 -9.31
N TYR A 354 -19.01 -9.50 -9.11
CA TYR A 354 -18.16 -8.42 -9.62
C TYR A 354 -16.70 -8.59 -9.17
N TYR A 355 -16.45 -8.80 -7.87
CA TYR A 355 -15.07 -8.95 -7.39
C TYR A 355 -14.40 -10.21 -7.92
N THR A 356 -15.09 -11.36 -7.92
CA THR A 356 -14.50 -12.65 -8.33
C THR A 356 -14.24 -12.77 -9.83
N GLU A 357 -14.92 -11.98 -10.66
CA GLU A 357 -14.74 -11.99 -12.12
C GLU A 357 -13.61 -11.04 -12.59
N VAL A 358 -13.03 -10.23 -11.70
CA VAL A 358 -11.89 -9.40 -12.09
C VAL A 358 -10.67 -10.28 -12.37
N PRO A 359 -9.96 -10.06 -13.50
CA PRO A 359 -8.78 -10.84 -13.84
C PRO A 359 -7.69 -10.84 -12.77
N ILE A 360 -6.94 -11.93 -12.72
CA ILE A 360 -5.69 -12.03 -11.96
C ILE A 360 -4.54 -11.71 -12.91
N VAL A 361 -3.61 -10.88 -12.47
CA VAL A 361 -2.48 -10.40 -13.26
C VAL A 361 -1.16 -10.71 -12.55
N PRO A 362 -0.21 -11.40 -13.22
CA PRO A 362 1.14 -11.61 -12.69
C PRO A 362 1.91 -10.29 -12.65
N ASP A 363 2.83 -10.17 -11.70
CA ASP A 363 3.65 -8.98 -11.47
C ASP A 363 2.82 -7.69 -11.44
N ASP A 364 1.59 -7.74 -10.92
CA ASP A 364 0.84 -6.51 -10.73
C ASP A 364 1.47 -5.67 -9.62
N THR A 365 1.68 -4.39 -9.90
CA THR A 365 2.25 -3.41 -8.96
C THR A 365 1.63 -3.45 -7.55
N ARG A 366 0.33 -3.73 -7.46
CA ARG A 366 -0.44 -3.71 -6.21
C ARG A 366 -0.29 -4.99 -5.42
N GLY A 367 0.38 -6.01 -5.96
CA GLY A 367 0.82 -7.22 -5.27
C GLY A 367 2.33 -7.24 -5.03
N VAL A 368 3.13 -6.81 -6.01
CA VAL A 368 4.60 -6.79 -5.92
C VAL A 368 5.10 -5.89 -4.81
N GLY A 369 4.67 -4.63 -4.74
CA GLY A 369 5.11 -3.72 -3.69
C GLY A 369 4.76 -4.22 -2.27
N PRO A 370 3.53 -4.67 -1.99
CA PRO A 370 3.21 -5.30 -0.71
C PRO A 370 4.04 -6.55 -0.41
N PHE A 371 4.28 -7.40 -1.41
CA PHE A 371 5.11 -8.58 -1.23
C PHE A 371 6.53 -8.20 -0.82
N MET A 372 7.14 -7.23 -1.49
CA MET A 372 8.45 -6.69 -1.13
C MET A 372 8.47 -6.14 0.31
N MET A 373 7.41 -5.47 0.75
CA MET A 373 7.30 -4.97 2.13
C MET A 373 7.15 -6.10 3.16
N ALA A 374 6.43 -7.17 2.82
CA ALA A 374 6.35 -8.38 3.66
C ALA A 374 7.71 -9.09 3.75
N LEU A 375 8.42 -9.23 2.62
CA LEU A 375 9.79 -9.78 2.58
C LEU A 375 10.74 -8.95 3.46
N TYR A 376 10.70 -7.62 3.33
CA TYR A 376 11.51 -6.72 4.14
C TYR A 376 11.31 -6.93 5.63
N GLU A 377 10.05 -6.96 6.10
CA GLU A 377 9.75 -7.15 7.51
C GLU A 377 10.11 -8.56 8.01
N TRP A 378 10.13 -9.57 7.14
CA TRP A 378 10.58 -10.93 7.47
C TRP A 378 12.10 -11.06 7.53
N GLU A 379 12.79 -10.72 6.44
CA GLU A 379 14.23 -10.94 6.27
C GLU A 379 15.06 -10.07 7.23
N ARG A 380 14.56 -8.89 7.61
CA ARG A 380 15.22 -8.06 8.63
C ARG A 380 15.15 -8.65 10.05
N ARG A 381 14.24 -9.60 10.30
CA ARG A 381 14.14 -10.30 11.59
C ARG A 381 15.17 -11.42 11.66
N THR A 382 15.37 -12.13 10.56
CA THR A 382 16.29 -13.28 10.48
C THR A 382 17.75 -12.84 10.44
N THR A 383 18.05 -11.65 9.91
CA THR A 383 19.40 -11.07 9.89
C THR A 383 19.88 -10.49 11.23
N LYS A 384 18.99 -10.38 12.23
CA LYS A 384 19.31 -9.90 13.59
C LYS A 384 19.36 -11.02 14.65
N ALA A 385 19.10 -12.27 14.25
CA ALA A 385 19.27 -13.46 15.07
C ALA A 385 20.61 -14.13 14.73
#